data_AF-A0AAW1IAP2-F1
#
_entry.id   AF-A0AAW1IAP2-F1
#
_cell.length_a   1.000
_cell.length_b   1.000
_cell.length_c   1.000
_cell.angle_alpha   90.00
_cell.angle_beta   90.00
_cell.angle_gamma   90.00
#
_symmetry.space_group_name_H-M   'P 1'
#
loop_
_entity.id
_entity.type
_entity.pdbx_description
1 polymer ?
#
loop_
_entity_poly.entity_id
_entity_poly.type
_entity_poly.pdbx_seq_one_letter_code
_entity_poly.pdbx_strand_id
1 'polypeptide(L)'
;MPHNAHSRGTTHVEKLSFYNHTECACIDINELAALNNNAADIISTVSKKTISLKSALPAENLVRCKCPSQFVPNPRYTSYCSCTCSNDNIDCERMQRGMEYLSLKDRICIKGGQCSFPTCEYGKYLKDVGRCPKKLEKQETHTNGSSN
;
A
#
# COMPACT_ATOMS: atom_id res chain seq x y z
N MET A 1 41.93 -26.34 -36.31
CA MET A 1 41.65 -25.37 -35.24
C MET A 1 40.12 -25.34 -35.07
N PRO A 2 39.57 -25.91 -33.98
CA PRO A 2 38.12 -26.16 -33.85
C PRO A 2 37.36 -24.90 -33.41
N HIS A 3 36.14 -24.74 -33.94
CA HIS A 3 35.21 -23.68 -33.58
C HIS A 3 34.59 -23.96 -32.20
N ASN A 4 34.67 -22.97 -31.31
CA ASN A 4 34.13 -23.00 -29.96
C ASN A 4 32.59 -22.97 -30.01
N ALA A 5 31.94 -24.09 -29.70
CA ALA A 5 30.48 -24.18 -29.67
C ALA A 5 29.95 -23.46 -28.41
N HIS A 6 29.15 -22.41 -28.60
CA HIS A 6 28.37 -21.80 -27.53
C HIS A 6 27.38 -22.84 -26.99
N SER A 7 27.57 -23.25 -25.73
CA SER A 7 26.59 -24.03 -24.99
C SER A 7 25.33 -23.19 -24.80
N ARG A 8 24.35 -23.38 -25.70
CA ARG A 8 22.99 -22.89 -25.49
C ARG A 8 22.40 -23.67 -24.32
N GLY A 9 22.38 -23.06 -23.14
CA GLY A 9 21.67 -23.62 -21.99
C GLY A 9 20.25 -23.96 -22.41
N THR A 10 19.86 -25.22 -22.23
CA THR A 10 18.51 -25.70 -22.56
C THR A 10 17.55 -25.08 -21.55
N THR A 11 16.65 -24.21 -22.01
CA THR A 11 15.56 -23.71 -21.16
C THR A 11 14.54 -24.83 -20.99
N HIS A 12 14.33 -25.27 -19.75
CA HIS A 12 13.38 -26.32 -19.40
C HIS A 12 12.16 -25.71 -18.71
N VAL A 13 10.96 -26.06 -19.17
CA VAL A 13 9.71 -25.59 -18.56
C VAL A 13 9.37 -26.51 -17.39
N GLU A 14 9.45 -25.98 -16.17
CA GLU A 14 9.08 -26.70 -14.96
C GLU A 14 7.65 -26.37 -14.54
N LYS A 15 6.92 -27.40 -14.08
CA LYS A 15 5.60 -27.25 -13.47
C LYS A 15 5.76 -27.32 -11.96
N LEU A 16 5.53 -26.19 -11.29
CA LEU A 16 5.52 -26.09 -9.83
C LEU A 16 4.08 -26.12 -9.33
N SER A 17 3.83 -26.84 -8.24
CA SER A 17 2.55 -26.80 -7.54
C SER A 17 2.57 -25.68 -6.52
N PHE A 18 1.54 -24.84 -6.55
CA PHE A 18 1.29 -23.82 -5.54
C PHE A 18 -0.06 -24.10 -4.89
N TYR A 19 -0.13 -23.80 -3.60
CA TYR A 19 -1.39 -23.86 -2.89
C TYR A 19 -2.15 -22.55 -3.10
N ASN A 20 -3.39 -22.67 -3.56
CA ASN A 20 -4.28 -21.53 -3.74
C ASN A 20 -5.37 -21.57 -2.67
N HIS A 21 -5.52 -20.50 -1.92
CA HIS A 21 -6.63 -20.33 -1.00
C HIS A 21 -7.87 -19.98 -1.83
N THR A 22 -8.84 -20.89 -1.90
CA THR A 22 -10.08 -20.70 -2.66
C THR A 22 -11.16 -19.96 -1.88
N GLU A 23 -10.99 -19.83 -0.57
CA GLU A 23 -11.92 -19.16 0.33
C GLU A 23 -11.18 -18.52 1.52
N CYS A 24 -11.74 -17.44 2.05
CA CYS A 24 -11.19 -16.68 3.18
C CYS A 24 -12.33 -16.25 4.11
N ALA A 25 -12.06 -16.22 5.42
CA ALA A 25 -12.97 -15.69 6.44
C ALA A 25 -12.24 -14.67 7.33
N CYS A 26 -13.00 -13.71 7.87
CA CYS A 26 -12.49 -12.84 8.93
C CYS A 26 -12.49 -13.61 10.24
N ILE A 27 -11.31 -13.79 10.83
CA ILE A 27 -11.12 -14.46 12.12
C ILE A 27 -10.54 -13.47 13.14
N ASP A 28 -10.98 -13.57 14.39
CA ASP A 28 -10.39 -12.77 15.46
C ASP A 28 -8.99 -13.28 15.80
N ILE A 29 -8.07 -12.36 16.07
CA ILE A 29 -6.68 -12.72 16.35
C ILE A 29 -6.55 -13.52 17.66
N ASN A 30 -7.46 -13.32 18.62
CA ASN A 30 -7.47 -14.06 19.87
C ASN A 30 -8.01 -15.48 19.66
N GLU A 31 -8.94 -15.66 18.71
CA GLU A 31 -9.44 -16.98 18.30
C GLU A 31 -8.35 -17.80 17.58
N LEU A 32 -7.55 -17.14 16.74
CA LEU A 32 -6.40 -17.76 16.08
C LEU A 32 -5.30 -18.19 17.08
N ALA A 33 -5.09 -17.42 18.14
CA ALA A 33 -4.12 -17.73 19.20
C ALA A 33 -4.56 -18.94 20.05
N ALA A 34 -5.85 -19.12 20.28
CA ALA A 34 -6.40 -20.24 21.05
C ALA A 34 -6.27 -21.60 20.31
N LEU A 35 -6.21 -21.59 18.98
CA LEU A 35 -6.13 -22.80 18.16
C LEU A 35 -4.70 -23.33 17.97
N ASN A 36 -3.67 -22.58 18.40
CA ASN A 36 -2.29 -22.91 18.04
C ASN A 36 -1.36 -22.96 19.25
N ASN A 37 -1.22 -24.15 19.85
CA ASN A 37 -0.28 -24.41 20.94
C ASN A 37 1.21 -24.30 20.50
N ASN A 38 1.52 -24.09 19.21
CA ASN A 38 2.89 -24.00 18.69
C ASN A 38 3.14 -22.79 17.77
N ALA A 39 2.43 -21.67 17.94
CA ALA A 39 2.66 -20.43 17.16
C ALA A 39 3.21 -19.25 17.99
N ALA A 40 4.10 -19.52 18.94
CA ALA A 40 4.80 -18.46 19.69
C ALA A 40 5.68 -17.57 18.78
N ASP A 41 6.11 -18.06 17.61
CA ASP A 41 7.01 -17.33 16.72
C ASP A 41 6.33 -16.38 15.71
N ILE A 42 5.03 -16.57 15.39
CA ILE A 42 4.32 -15.63 14.52
C ILE A 42 3.65 -14.50 15.33
N ILE A 43 3.24 -14.78 16.57
CA ILE A 43 2.53 -13.82 17.42
C ILE A 43 3.50 -12.79 18.07
N SER A 44 4.77 -13.14 18.27
CA SER A 44 5.75 -12.24 18.90
C SER A 44 6.08 -10.98 18.10
N THR A 45 5.87 -10.98 16.78
CA THR A 45 6.08 -9.79 15.93
C THR A 45 4.85 -8.88 15.83
N VAL A 46 3.65 -9.39 16.17
CA VAL A 46 2.39 -8.64 16.07
C VAL A 46 1.90 -8.15 17.44
N SER A 47 2.17 -8.88 18.53
CA SER A 47 1.62 -8.58 19.87
C SER A 47 2.37 -7.54 20.72
N LYS A 48 3.41 -6.87 20.22
CA LYS A 48 4.02 -5.71 20.93
C LYS A 48 3.45 -4.35 20.53
N LYS A 49 2.35 -4.30 19.77
CA LYS A 49 1.63 -3.05 19.53
C LYS A 49 0.23 -3.10 20.15
N THR A 50 0.21 -3.29 21.47
CA THR A 50 -0.92 -2.86 22.30
C THR A 50 -1.24 -1.41 21.94
N ILE A 51 -2.41 -1.23 21.35
CA ILE A 51 -3.03 0.06 21.07
C ILE A 51 -3.23 0.75 22.42
N SER A 52 -2.28 1.62 22.78
CA SER A 52 -2.43 2.53 23.91
C SER A 52 -3.35 3.66 23.45
N LEU A 53 -4.65 3.47 23.66
CA LEU A 53 -5.64 4.54 23.66
C LEU A 53 -5.32 5.46 24.86
N LYS A 54 -4.35 6.36 24.70
CA LYS A 54 -4.14 7.50 25.60
C LYS A 54 -4.57 8.77 24.88
N SER A 55 -5.84 9.09 25.05
CA SER A 55 -6.37 10.45 25.00
C SER A 55 -5.68 11.29 26.07
N ALA A 56 -4.60 11.97 25.69
CA ALA A 56 -4.12 13.27 26.18
C ALA A 56 -2.65 13.43 25.72
N LEU A 57 -2.41 14.22 24.68
CA LEU A 57 -1.07 14.72 24.37
C LEU A 57 -1.03 16.23 24.64
N PRO A 58 -0.19 16.68 25.59
CA PRO A 58 0.13 18.10 25.76
C PRO A 58 0.74 18.65 24.47
N ALA A 59 0.47 19.93 24.22
CA ALA A 59 0.79 20.65 23.01
C ALA A 59 2.30 20.94 22.83
N GLU A 60 3.13 19.95 22.48
CA GLU A 60 4.50 20.15 21.98
C GLU A 60 4.97 19.03 21.04
N ASN A 61 4.46 18.98 19.80
CA ASN A 61 5.19 18.63 18.56
C ASN A 61 4.18 18.26 17.46
N LEU A 62 4.08 19.15 16.47
CA LEU A 62 3.16 19.12 15.32
C LEU A 62 2.82 17.72 14.80
N VAL A 63 1.52 17.53 14.55
CA VAL A 63 0.90 16.41 13.84
C VAL A 63 1.79 15.92 12.68
N ARG A 64 2.65 14.93 12.97
CA ARG A 64 3.41 14.24 11.93
C ARG A 64 2.46 13.27 11.26
N CYS A 65 1.72 13.81 10.29
CA CYS A 65 1.02 13.08 9.25
C CYS A 65 1.65 11.72 8.95
N LYS A 66 0.88 10.65 9.08
CA LYS A 66 1.31 9.33 8.63
C LYS A 66 0.97 9.21 7.15
N CYS A 67 2.00 9.22 6.32
CA CYS A 67 1.89 9.07 4.88
C CYS A 67 2.17 7.62 4.46
N PRO A 68 1.68 7.21 3.29
CA PRO A 68 2.06 5.93 2.69
C PRO A 68 3.57 5.84 2.45
N SER A 69 4.09 4.62 2.36
CA SER A 69 5.53 4.33 2.45
C SER A 69 6.43 5.11 1.47
N GLN A 70 5.93 5.49 0.29
CA GLN A 70 6.67 6.25 -0.72
C GLN A 70 6.45 7.77 -0.67
N PHE A 71 5.54 8.24 0.18
CA PHE A 71 5.16 9.65 0.28
C PHE A 71 5.64 10.25 1.59
N VAL A 72 6.03 11.52 1.54
CA VAL A 72 6.45 12.30 2.70
C VAL A 72 5.39 13.34 3.06
N PRO A 73 5.21 13.68 4.35
CA PRO A 73 4.36 14.79 4.74
C PRO A 73 4.84 16.10 4.10
N ASN A 74 3.90 16.86 3.56
CA ASN A 74 4.19 18.17 3.01
C ASN A 74 4.34 19.19 4.13
N PRO A 75 5.54 19.79 4.34
CA PRO A 75 5.75 20.74 5.42
C PRO A 75 5.01 22.06 5.22
N ARG A 76 4.52 22.37 4.01
CA ARG A 76 3.79 23.61 3.72
C ARG A 76 2.34 23.61 4.20
N TYR A 77 1.74 22.45 4.43
CA TYR A 77 0.36 22.33 4.85
C TYR A 77 0.29 21.75 6.26
N THR A 78 0.28 22.65 7.24
CA THR A 78 0.21 22.31 8.68
C THR A 78 -1.23 22.12 9.16
N SER A 79 -2.21 22.70 8.47
CA SER A 79 -3.64 22.64 8.82
C SER A 79 -4.36 21.41 8.26
N TYR A 80 -3.91 20.89 7.12
CA TYR A 80 -4.44 19.66 6.54
C TYR A 80 -3.31 18.74 6.08
N CYS A 81 -3.48 17.45 6.35
CA CYS A 81 -2.46 16.48 6.09
C CYS A 81 -2.33 16.18 4.59
N SER A 82 -1.27 16.67 3.96
CA SER A 82 -0.95 16.41 2.55
C SER A 82 0.32 15.57 2.46
N CYS A 83 0.25 14.47 1.70
CA CYS A 83 1.39 13.59 1.44
C CYS A 83 1.89 13.83 0.01
N THR A 84 3.13 14.28 -0.14
CA THR A 84 3.76 14.61 -1.43
C THR A 84 4.99 13.73 -1.68
N CYS A 85 5.45 13.68 -2.93
CA CYS A 85 6.72 13.03 -3.23
C CYS A 85 7.89 13.89 -2.76
N SER A 86 8.94 13.23 -2.27
CA SER A 86 10.25 13.86 -2.12
C SER A 86 10.87 14.04 -3.51
N ASN A 87 11.69 15.07 -3.68
CA ASN A 87 12.54 15.16 -4.87
C ASN A 87 13.36 13.87 -4.97
N ASP A 88 13.47 13.35 -6.21
CA ASP A 88 14.25 12.18 -6.60
C ASP A 88 13.63 10.78 -6.33
N ASN A 89 12.40 10.69 -5.81
CA ASN A 89 11.71 9.40 -5.68
C ASN A 89 10.85 9.09 -6.93
N ILE A 90 11.46 8.42 -7.91
CA ILE A 90 10.81 8.01 -9.17
C ILE A 90 9.59 7.10 -8.92
N ASP A 91 9.68 6.20 -7.94
CA ASP A 91 8.58 5.30 -7.60
C ASP A 91 7.37 6.08 -7.06
N CYS A 92 7.63 7.09 -6.23
CA CYS A 92 6.59 8.00 -5.77
C CYS A 92 5.93 8.75 -6.93
N GLU A 93 6.71 9.29 -7.88
CA GLU A 93 6.15 9.97 -9.05
C GLU A 93 5.28 9.04 -9.91
N ARG A 94 5.71 7.78 -10.09
CA ARG A 94 4.92 6.76 -10.79
C ARG A 94 3.61 6.48 -10.09
N MET A 95 3.62 6.33 -8.77
CA MET A 95 2.41 6.16 -7.96
C MET A 95 1.52 7.40 -7.99
N GLN A 96 2.09 8.60 -7.91
CA GLN A 96 1.39 9.89 -7.94
C GLN A 96 0.64 10.11 -9.26
N ARG A 97 1.19 9.62 -10.39
CA ARG A 97 0.58 9.63 -11.73
C ARG A 97 -0.39 8.48 -11.98
N GLY A 98 -0.59 7.60 -11.00
CA GLY A 98 -1.49 6.46 -11.13
C GLY A 98 -0.95 5.33 -12.01
N MET A 99 0.36 5.32 -12.28
CA MET A 99 1.02 4.25 -13.03
C MET A 99 1.21 2.99 -12.18
N GLU A 100 1.23 3.15 -10.86
CA GLU A 100 1.38 2.05 -9.90
C GLU A 100 0.33 2.09 -8.80
N TYR A 101 0.15 0.94 -8.16
CA TYR A 101 -0.72 0.77 -7.01
C TYR A 101 0.07 0.97 -5.72
N LEU A 102 -0.59 1.48 -4.69
CA LEU A 102 0.01 1.46 -3.36
C LEU A 102 0.13 0.03 -2.83
N SER A 103 1.14 -0.17 -1.99
CA SER A 103 1.34 -1.45 -1.30
C SER A 103 0.08 -1.85 -0.51
N LEU A 104 -0.14 -3.14 -0.34
CA LEU A 104 -1.30 -3.64 0.42
C LEU A 104 -1.33 -3.04 1.84
N LYS A 105 -0.17 -2.93 2.47
CA LYS A 105 0.00 -2.30 3.79
C LYS A 105 -0.47 -0.86 3.81
N ASP A 106 -0.09 -0.07 2.80
CA ASP A 106 -0.50 1.32 2.68
C ASP A 106 -2.01 1.44 2.40
N ARG A 107 -2.56 0.56 1.55
CA ARG A 107 -4.01 0.52 1.26
C ARG A 107 -4.82 0.22 2.52
N ILE A 108 -4.38 -0.74 3.34
CA ILE A 108 -5.00 -1.04 4.64
C ILE A 108 -4.89 0.17 5.57
N CYS A 109 -3.72 0.81 5.64
CA CYS A 109 -3.51 1.98 6.49
C CYS A 109 -4.44 3.15 6.12
N ILE A 110 -4.62 3.41 4.82
CA ILE A 110 -5.52 4.43 4.30
C ILE A 110 -6.98 4.06 4.59
N LYS A 111 -7.39 2.82 4.31
CA LYS A 111 -8.76 2.34 4.58
C LYS A 111 -9.11 2.38 6.07
N GLY A 112 -8.14 2.09 6.94
CA GLY A 112 -8.29 2.16 8.39
C GLY A 112 -8.18 3.58 8.97
N GLY A 113 -8.07 4.62 8.15
CA GLY A 113 -7.96 6.02 8.62
C GLY A 113 -6.66 6.33 9.36
N GLN A 114 -5.68 5.42 9.34
CA GLN A 114 -4.39 5.61 10.02
C GLN A 114 -3.41 6.41 9.17
N CYS A 115 -3.53 6.33 7.84
CA CYS A 115 -2.70 7.06 6.89
C CYS A 115 -3.54 8.06 6.10
N SER A 116 -2.94 9.21 5.78
CA SER A 116 -3.55 10.20 4.90
C SER A 116 -3.42 9.82 3.43
N PHE A 117 -4.30 10.37 2.61
CA PHE A 117 -4.30 10.10 1.17
C PHE A 117 -3.06 10.72 0.49
N PRO A 118 -2.45 10.02 -0.48
CA PRO A 118 -1.40 10.62 -1.30
C PRO A 118 -1.97 11.74 -2.18
N THR A 119 -1.17 12.77 -2.40
CA THR A 119 -1.52 13.87 -3.33
C THR A 119 -1.26 13.39 -4.75
N CYS A 120 -2.32 13.12 -5.51
CA CYS A 120 -2.22 12.63 -6.89
C CYS A 120 -2.11 13.78 -7.90
N GLU A 121 -1.45 13.54 -9.04
CA GLU A 121 -1.28 14.56 -10.10
C GLU A 121 -2.59 14.84 -10.85
N TYR A 122 -3.39 13.80 -11.10
CA TYR A 122 -4.55 13.87 -12.00
C TYR A 122 -5.91 13.84 -11.30
N GLY A 123 -5.98 13.99 -9.97
CA GLY A 123 -7.26 14.03 -9.24
C GLY A 123 -7.14 13.59 -7.78
N LYS A 124 -8.23 13.05 -7.22
CA LYS A 124 -8.25 12.47 -5.86
C LYS A 124 -7.86 10.99 -5.91
N TYR A 125 -7.25 10.50 -4.84
CA TYR A 125 -6.91 9.09 -4.69
C TYR A 125 -8.16 8.19 -4.77
N LEU A 126 -8.10 7.14 -5.60
CA LEU A 126 -9.19 6.18 -5.78
C LEU A 126 -9.08 5.08 -4.72
N LYS A 127 -9.91 5.16 -3.68
CA LYS A 127 -9.86 4.22 -2.53
C LYS A 127 -10.22 2.78 -2.93
N ASP A 128 -11.16 2.63 -3.85
CA ASP A 128 -11.65 1.32 -4.29
C ASP A 128 -10.55 0.58 -5.07
N VAL A 129 -9.92 1.31 -5.99
CA VAL A 129 -8.85 0.78 -6.86
C VAL A 129 -7.52 0.68 -6.10
N GLY A 130 -7.24 1.60 -5.18
CA GLY A 130 -6.01 1.65 -4.40
C GLY A 130 -4.85 2.38 -5.07
N ARG A 131 -5.13 3.24 -6.06
CA ARG A 131 -4.12 4.02 -6.80
C ARG A 131 -4.59 5.44 -7.10
N CYS A 132 -3.66 6.29 -7.53
CA CYS A 132 -4.03 7.57 -8.11
C CYS A 132 -4.66 7.40 -9.51
N PRO A 133 -5.53 8.32 -9.93
CA PRO A 133 -6.09 8.30 -11.28
C PRO A 133 -5.00 8.57 -12.32
N LYS A 134 -5.13 7.96 -13.50
CA LYS A 134 -4.29 8.25 -14.67
C LYS A 134 -4.77 9.52 -15.38
N LYS A 135 -3.90 10.11 -16.21
CA LYS A 135 -4.21 11.30 -17.02
C LYS A 135 -5.50 11.13 -17.87
N LEU A 136 -5.71 9.94 -18.44
CA LEU A 136 -6.87 9.61 -19.27
C LEU A 136 -8.17 9.48 -18.45
N GLU A 137 -8.07 8.98 -17.22
CA GLU A 137 -9.21 8.81 -16.29
C GLU A 137 -9.76 10.16 -15.79
N LYS A 138 -8.95 11.22 -15.85
CA LYS A 138 -9.39 12.60 -15.55
C LYS A 138 -10.51 13.07 -16.49
N GLN A 139 -10.61 12.53 -17.70
CA GLN A 139 -11.58 12.97 -18.71
C GLN A 139 -12.94 12.25 -18.61
N GLU A 140 -12.98 11.00 -18.13
CA GLU A 140 -14.23 10.22 -18.09
C GLU A 140 -15.13 10.54 -16.89
N THR A 141 -14.57 11.13 -15.84
CA THR A 141 -15.35 11.52 -14.65
C THR A 141 -16.29 12.72 -14.89
N HIS A 142 -16.27 13.33 -16.07
CA HIS A 142 -17.20 14.39 -16.47
C HIS A 142 -18.30 13.93 -17.45
N THR A 143 -18.29 12.68 -17.93
CA THR A 143 -19.23 12.24 -18.99
C THR A 143 -20.14 11.06 -18.63
N ASN A 144 -20.05 10.48 -17.43
CA ASN A 144 -20.93 9.37 -17.04
C ASN A 144 -21.94 9.77 -15.95
N GLY A 145 -22.70 10.81 -16.26
CA GLY A 145 -23.80 11.32 -15.45
C GLY A 145 -24.97 11.81 -16.29
N SER A 146 -25.32 11.11 -17.38
CA SER A 146 -26.65 11.19 -18.00
C SER A 146 -26.87 10.04 -18.99
N SER A 147 -27.54 8.98 -18.54
CA SER A 147 -28.41 8.09 -19.36
C SER A 147 -28.94 6.95 -18.49
N ASN A 148 -30.09 7.19 -17.85
CA ASN A 148 -31.38 6.55 -18.18
C ASN A 148 -32.45 7.04 -17.21
#